data_AF-A0A1S1GRJ7-F1
#
_entry.id   AF-A0A1S1GRJ7-F1
#
_cell.length_a   1.000
_cell.length_b   1.000
_cell.length_c   1.000
_cell.angle_alpha   90.00
_cell.angle_beta   90.00
_cell.angle_gamma   90.00
#
_symmetry.space_group_name_H-M   'P 1'
#
loop_
_entity.id
_entity.type
_entity.pdbx_description
1 polymer ?
#
loop_
_entity_poly.entity_id
_entity_poly.type
_entity_poly.pdbx_seq_one_letter_code
_entity_poly.pdbx_strand_id
1 'polypeptide(L)'
;MNIEIIANEFETRAATLLRYFTGLHESSHKMPIAFKIYNDPFNTVYLISKGKMYAHVMIKDCEVRKSFEIASVKHTEKLIESIEGYYAGYDLHDGTHDTINDMMASFMFDNDYFMYGLEIFAESNNSDMFDYISRDFNIDELEGVQSSNADVIGNMETLYQLATGINEPAPELVEGLKVVTEFIQNEKANEDDSKALIKRLNELKQSYYDGVKA
;
A
#
# COMPACT_ATOMS: atom_id res chain seq x y z
N MET A 1 -7.25 6.50 19.95
CA MET A 1 -7.88 5.23 19.52
C MET A 1 -7.07 4.11 20.14
N ASN A 2 -7.69 3.16 20.84
CA ASN A 2 -6.96 1.99 21.36
C ASN A 2 -6.70 1.02 20.20
N ILE A 3 -5.48 0.52 20.10
CA ILE A 3 -5.08 -0.47 19.10
C ILE A 3 -5.04 -1.82 19.80
N GLU A 4 -5.97 -2.71 19.46
CA GLU A 4 -5.97 -4.08 19.97
C GLU A 4 -4.90 -4.92 19.26
N ILE A 5 -4.35 -5.93 19.94
CA ILE A 5 -3.44 -6.90 19.31
C ILE A 5 -4.15 -8.24 19.28
N ILE A 6 -4.39 -8.75 18.07
CA ILE A 6 -5.05 -10.03 17.82
C ILE A 6 -4.04 -11.08 17.36
N ALA A 7 -4.33 -12.36 17.59
CA ALA A 7 -3.54 -13.44 17.03
C ALA A 7 -3.90 -13.68 15.56
N ASN A 8 -2.95 -14.21 14.78
CA ASN A 8 -3.26 -14.77 13.47
C ASN A 8 -4.05 -16.09 13.65
N GLU A 9 -5.21 -16.22 13.02
CA GLU A 9 -6.12 -17.36 13.20
C GLU A 9 -6.06 -18.37 12.04
N PHE A 10 -5.39 -17.99 10.95
CA PHE A 10 -5.26 -18.77 9.73
C PHE A 10 -3.81 -18.79 9.26
N GLU A 11 -3.55 -19.60 8.22
CA GLU A 11 -2.22 -19.65 7.61
C GLU A 11 -1.81 -18.31 7.01
N THR A 12 -2.74 -17.53 6.46
CA THR A 12 -2.47 -16.18 5.92
C THR A 12 -3.11 -15.08 6.78
N ARG A 13 -2.46 -13.92 6.86
CA ARG A 13 -3.06 -12.74 7.51
C ARG A 13 -4.29 -12.27 6.75
N ALA A 14 -4.29 -12.36 5.42
CA ALA A 14 -5.43 -12.06 4.56
C ALA A 14 -6.74 -12.76 5.02
N ALA A 15 -6.68 -14.05 5.37
CA ALA A 15 -7.83 -14.80 5.85
C ALA A 15 -8.30 -14.33 7.24
N THR A 16 -7.37 -14.07 8.15
CA THR A 16 -7.68 -13.47 9.45
C THR A 16 -8.37 -12.10 9.26
N LEU A 17 -7.82 -11.25 8.41
CA LEU A 17 -8.40 -9.93 8.10
C LEU A 17 -9.79 -10.05 7.51
N LEU A 18 -10.03 -10.97 6.58
CA LEU A 18 -11.35 -11.19 5.99
C LEU A 18 -12.38 -11.63 7.04
N ARG A 19 -12.01 -12.53 7.96
CA ARG A 19 -12.87 -12.93 9.09
C ARG A 19 -13.20 -11.75 10.01
N TYR A 20 -12.21 -10.94 10.38
CA TYR A 20 -12.44 -9.77 11.23
C TYR A 20 -13.26 -8.70 10.51
N PHE A 21 -13.00 -8.47 9.23
CA PHE A 21 -13.76 -7.52 8.42
C PHE A 21 -15.23 -7.88 8.37
N THR A 22 -15.54 -9.13 7.99
CA THR A 22 -16.92 -9.64 7.92
C THR A 22 -17.63 -9.60 9.27
N GLY A 23 -16.93 -9.84 10.38
CA GLY A 23 -17.53 -9.76 11.73
C GLY A 23 -17.73 -8.34 12.27
N LEU A 24 -16.96 -7.35 11.79
CA LEU A 24 -16.88 -6.02 12.42
C LEU A 24 -17.34 -4.87 11.52
N HIS A 25 -17.52 -5.07 10.21
CA HIS A 25 -17.83 -3.97 9.28
C HIS A 25 -19.14 -3.25 9.63
N GLU A 26 -20.19 -3.95 10.09
CA GLU A 26 -21.45 -3.29 10.51
C GLU A 26 -21.25 -2.42 11.75
N SER A 27 -20.51 -2.92 12.75
CA SER A 27 -20.19 -2.19 13.97
C SER A 27 -19.34 -0.95 13.70
N SER A 28 -18.50 -0.99 12.66
CA SER A 28 -17.60 0.10 12.28
C SER A 28 -18.31 1.38 11.82
N HIS A 29 -19.61 1.33 11.51
CA HIS A 29 -20.41 2.53 11.22
C HIS A 29 -20.70 3.37 12.46
N LYS A 30 -20.73 2.75 13.65
CA LYS A 30 -20.95 3.45 14.92
C LYS A 30 -19.65 4.00 15.49
N MET A 31 -18.58 3.20 15.44
CA MET A 31 -17.27 3.55 15.97
C MET A 31 -16.16 2.87 15.17
N PRO A 32 -15.09 3.58 14.79
CA PRO A 32 -13.93 2.96 14.15
C PRO A 32 -13.24 1.94 15.07
N ILE A 33 -12.76 0.85 14.49
CA ILE A 33 -12.08 -0.23 15.20
C ILE A 33 -10.67 -0.37 14.63
N ALA A 34 -9.66 -0.33 15.48
CA ALA A 34 -8.27 -0.50 15.06
C ALA A 34 -7.57 -1.63 15.81
N PHE A 35 -6.77 -2.40 15.07
CA PHE A 35 -6.04 -3.52 15.63
C PHE A 35 -4.75 -3.80 14.84
N LYS A 36 -3.90 -4.64 15.43
CA LYS A 36 -2.70 -5.22 14.80
C LYS A 36 -2.75 -6.73 14.91
N ILE A 37 -2.14 -7.41 13.96
CA ILE A 37 -1.90 -8.85 14.08
C ILE A 37 -0.55 -9.05 14.79
N TYR A 38 -0.52 -9.91 15.80
CA TYR A 38 0.70 -10.26 16.53
C TYR A 38 1.74 -10.83 15.57
N ASN A 39 2.98 -10.32 15.66
CA ASN A 39 4.09 -10.66 14.77
C ASN A 39 3.80 -10.45 13.26
N ASP A 40 2.98 -9.46 12.90
CA ASP A 40 2.87 -9.03 11.50
C ASP A 40 4.24 -8.55 10.98
N PRO A 41 4.83 -9.20 9.95
CA PRO A 41 6.15 -8.85 9.43
C PRO A 41 6.21 -7.44 8.80
N PHE A 42 5.08 -6.90 8.35
CA PHE A 42 5.00 -5.53 7.84
C PHE A 42 4.68 -4.49 8.93
N ASN A 43 4.46 -4.92 10.18
CA ASN A 43 4.13 -4.06 11.31
C ASN A 43 2.91 -3.14 11.02
N THR A 44 1.87 -3.70 10.40
CA THR A 44 0.70 -2.96 9.92
C THR A 44 -0.28 -2.67 11.04
N VAL A 45 -0.92 -1.50 10.98
CA VAL A 45 -2.16 -1.20 11.71
C VAL A 45 -3.33 -1.31 10.74
N TYR A 46 -4.34 -2.06 11.16
CA TYR A 46 -5.59 -2.23 10.43
C TYR A 46 -6.68 -1.41 11.08
N LEU A 47 -7.46 -0.69 10.26
CA LEU A 47 -8.56 0.16 10.70
C LEU A 47 -9.83 -0.23 9.94
N ILE A 48 -10.89 -0.61 10.64
CA ILE A 48 -12.22 -0.78 10.06
C ILE A 48 -13.06 0.44 10.44
N SER A 49 -13.57 1.15 9.43
CA SER A 49 -14.37 2.36 9.62
C SER A 49 -15.41 2.47 8.52
N LYS A 50 -16.67 2.72 8.89
CA LYS A 50 -17.78 2.95 7.94
C LYS A 50 -17.91 1.87 6.86
N GLY A 51 -17.71 0.60 7.21
CA GLY A 51 -17.86 -0.53 6.28
C GLY A 51 -16.67 -0.74 5.33
N LYS A 52 -15.52 -0.13 5.62
CA LYS A 52 -14.28 -0.29 4.87
C LYS A 52 -13.13 -0.65 5.80
N MET A 53 -12.17 -1.43 5.29
CA MET A 53 -10.94 -1.79 5.98
C MET A 53 -9.76 -1.08 5.31
N TYR A 54 -8.94 -0.46 6.14
CA TYR A 54 -7.75 0.27 5.74
C TYR A 54 -6.52 -0.32 6.42
N ALA A 55 -5.37 -0.17 5.77
CA ALA A 55 -4.07 -0.58 6.28
C ALA A 55 -3.05 0.57 6.15
N HIS A 56 -2.10 0.61 7.08
CA HIS A 56 -0.85 1.35 6.92
C HIS A 56 0.23 0.74 7.80
N VAL A 57 1.48 0.77 7.35
CA VAL A 57 2.64 0.41 8.15
C VAL A 57 2.76 1.38 9.32
N MET A 58 2.98 0.87 10.52
CA MET A 58 3.25 1.70 11.69
C MET A 58 4.67 2.27 11.60
N ILE A 59 4.77 3.55 11.26
CA ILE A 59 6.04 4.28 11.20
C ILE A 59 6.21 5.05 12.51
N LYS A 60 7.33 4.83 13.19
CA LYS A 60 7.64 5.54 14.43
C LYS A 60 7.86 7.03 14.13
N ASP A 61 7.34 7.90 14.98
CA ASP A 61 7.54 9.36 14.89
C ASP A 61 6.96 10.00 13.60
N CYS A 62 6.05 9.31 12.90
CA CYS A 62 5.32 9.80 11.75
C CYS A 62 3.82 9.93 12.08
N GLU A 63 3.24 11.10 11.81
CA GLU A 63 1.79 11.30 11.93
C GLU A 63 1.08 10.68 10.73
N VAL A 64 0.29 9.63 10.97
CA VAL A 64 -0.44 8.93 9.89
C VAL A 64 -1.62 9.79 9.44
N ARG A 65 -1.53 10.33 8.23
CA ARG A 65 -2.56 11.14 7.57
C ARG A 65 -3.34 10.37 6.51
N LYS A 66 -2.71 9.38 5.87
CA LYS A 66 -3.32 8.50 4.87
C LYS A 66 -3.27 7.04 5.32
N SER A 67 -4.35 6.31 5.05
CA SER A 67 -4.42 4.85 5.15
C SER A 67 -5.03 4.32 3.86
N PHE A 68 -4.63 3.12 3.45
CA PHE A 68 -4.94 2.56 2.14
C PHE A 68 -6.06 1.55 2.24
N GLU A 69 -7.09 1.65 1.40
CA GLU A 69 -8.23 0.73 1.43
C GLU A 69 -7.82 -0.66 0.95
N ILE A 70 -8.02 -1.68 1.80
CA ILE A 70 -7.73 -3.08 1.46
C ILE A 70 -8.99 -3.92 1.30
N ALA A 71 -10.14 -3.44 1.78
CA ALA A 71 -11.44 -4.05 1.52
C ALA A 71 -12.61 -3.09 1.76
N SER A 72 -13.72 -3.35 1.09
CA SER A 72 -15.03 -2.80 1.39
C SER A 72 -16.10 -3.89 1.34
N VAL A 73 -17.31 -3.62 1.83
CA VAL A 73 -18.42 -4.60 1.84
C VAL A 73 -18.66 -5.24 0.46
N LYS A 74 -18.43 -4.49 -0.62
CA LYS A 74 -18.61 -4.99 -2.00
C LYS A 74 -17.31 -5.42 -2.67
N HIS A 75 -16.16 -5.06 -2.09
CA HIS A 75 -14.85 -5.32 -2.67
C HIS A 75 -13.96 -6.04 -1.67
N THR A 76 -14.01 -7.37 -1.69
CA THR A 76 -13.18 -8.26 -0.85
C THR A 76 -12.32 -9.21 -1.68
N GLU A 77 -12.52 -9.20 -2.99
CA GLU A 77 -11.84 -10.04 -3.98
C GLU A 77 -10.33 -9.97 -3.83
N LYS A 78 -9.74 -8.80 -3.58
CA LYS A 78 -8.28 -8.67 -3.44
C LYS A 78 -7.70 -9.35 -2.21
N LEU A 79 -8.45 -9.39 -1.10
CA LEU A 79 -8.05 -10.20 0.06
C LEU A 79 -8.18 -11.69 -0.23
N ILE A 80 -9.22 -12.10 -0.96
CA ILE A 80 -9.41 -13.50 -1.38
C ILE A 80 -8.29 -13.93 -2.35
N GLU A 81 -7.99 -13.10 -3.35
CA GLU A 81 -6.88 -13.29 -4.30
C GLU A 81 -5.53 -13.35 -3.59
N SER A 82 -5.34 -12.62 -2.48
CA SER A 82 -4.11 -12.71 -1.68
C SER A 82 -4.02 -14.02 -0.90
N ILE A 83 -5.15 -14.62 -0.51
CA ILE A 83 -5.20 -15.97 0.08
C ILE A 83 -4.87 -17.01 -1.00
N GLU A 84 -5.48 -16.93 -2.18
CA GLU A 84 -5.22 -17.85 -3.28
C GLU A 84 -3.78 -17.75 -3.79
N GLY A 85 -3.31 -16.53 -4.02
CA GLY A 85 -1.95 -16.24 -4.49
C GLY A 85 -0.86 -16.66 -3.52
N TYR A 86 -1.14 -16.70 -2.22
CA TYR A 86 -0.23 -17.30 -1.23
C TYR A 86 0.06 -18.78 -1.54
N TYR A 87 -0.96 -19.56 -1.93
CA TYR A 87 -0.78 -20.99 -2.23
C TYR A 87 -0.35 -21.26 -3.66
N ALA A 88 -0.90 -20.51 -4.61
CA ALA A 88 -0.84 -20.86 -6.02
C ALA A 88 -0.07 -19.86 -6.87
N GLY A 89 0.32 -18.69 -6.36
CA GLY A 89 0.86 -17.61 -7.19
C GLY A 89 -0.18 -17.01 -8.14
N TYR A 90 0.30 -16.37 -9.20
CA TYR A 90 -0.51 -15.64 -10.18
C TYR A 90 -0.05 -15.94 -11.61
N ASP A 91 -0.99 -16.34 -12.46
CA ASP A 91 -0.74 -16.48 -13.90
C ASP A 91 -0.97 -15.13 -14.60
N LEU A 92 0.06 -14.63 -15.26
CA LEU A 92 0.04 -13.35 -15.98
C LEU A 92 -0.38 -13.53 -17.44
N HIS A 93 -0.88 -12.45 -18.04
CA HIS A 93 -1.41 -12.45 -19.41
C HIS A 93 -0.34 -12.75 -20.47
N ASP A 94 0.93 -12.51 -20.16
CA ASP A 94 2.07 -12.84 -21.02
C ASP A 94 2.51 -14.32 -20.90
N GLY A 95 1.80 -15.11 -20.08
CA GLY A 95 2.05 -16.53 -19.85
C GLY A 95 3.13 -16.81 -18.80
N THR A 96 3.63 -15.78 -18.11
CA THR A 96 4.52 -15.96 -16.96
C THR A 96 3.73 -16.25 -15.68
N HIS A 97 4.44 -16.75 -14.66
CA HIS A 97 3.85 -17.13 -13.38
C HIS A 97 4.66 -16.50 -12.24
N ASP A 98 4.00 -15.72 -11.40
CA ASP A 98 4.62 -15.02 -10.28
C ASP A 98 4.16 -15.59 -8.95
N THR A 99 5.10 -15.74 -8.01
CA THR A 99 4.71 -15.94 -6.61
C THR A 99 4.09 -14.65 -6.05
N ILE A 100 3.42 -14.73 -4.90
CA ILE A 100 2.89 -13.50 -4.26
C ILE A 100 3.99 -12.49 -3.89
N ASN A 101 5.22 -12.93 -3.61
CA ASN A 101 6.36 -12.03 -3.38
C ASN A 101 6.77 -11.34 -4.68
N ASP A 102 6.89 -12.09 -5.77
CA ASP A 102 7.29 -11.53 -7.08
C ASP A 102 6.21 -10.62 -7.65
N MET A 103 4.94 -10.94 -7.42
CA MET A 103 3.81 -10.06 -7.75
C MET A 103 3.91 -8.73 -6.98
N MET A 104 4.20 -8.78 -5.67
CA MET A 104 4.39 -7.55 -4.90
C MET A 104 5.63 -6.78 -5.37
N ALA A 105 6.72 -7.48 -5.72
CA ALA A 105 7.93 -6.88 -6.25
C ALA A 105 7.69 -6.19 -7.59
N SER A 106 6.95 -6.79 -8.51
CA SER A 106 6.67 -6.21 -9.83
C SER A 106 5.84 -4.92 -9.71
N PHE A 107 4.80 -4.92 -8.87
CA PHE A 107 4.04 -3.70 -8.57
C PHE A 107 4.87 -2.62 -7.89
N MET A 108 5.83 -3.00 -7.04
CA MET A 108 6.62 -2.04 -6.26
C MET A 108 7.83 -1.48 -7.03
N PHE A 109 8.47 -2.30 -7.86
CA PHE A 109 9.80 -2.01 -8.43
C PHE A 109 9.83 -1.94 -9.95
N ASP A 110 8.88 -2.56 -10.65
CA ASP A 110 8.85 -2.63 -12.13
C ASP A 110 7.69 -1.84 -12.75
N ASN A 111 6.84 -1.23 -11.92
CA ASN A 111 5.75 -0.41 -12.38
C ASN A 111 6.22 1.03 -12.67
N ASP A 112 6.55 1.31 -13.93
CA ASP A 112 6.99 2.64 -14.39
C ASP A 112 5.95 3.73 -14.11
N TYR A 113 4.64 3.42 -14.20
CA TYR A 113 3.58 4.37 -13.88
C TYR A 113 3.56 4.74 -12.40
N PHE A 114 3.84 3.76 -11.53
CA PHE A 114 3.95 4.00 -10.10
C PHE A 114 5.17 4.86 -9.77
N MET A 115 6.32 4.57 -10.37
CA MET A 115 7.54 5.37 -10.20
C MET A 115 7.33 6.82 -10.65
N TYR A 116 6.76 7.02 -11.84
CA TYR A 116 6.40 8.34 -12.35
C TYR A 116 5.39 9.05 -11.46
N GLY A 117 4.40 8.31 -10.92
CA GLY A 117 3.45 8.87 -9.96
C GLY A 117 4.11 9.38 -8.68
N LEU A 118 5.12 8.66 -8.16
CA LEU A 118 5.89 9.09 -7.00
C LEU A 118 6.73 10.35 -7.26
N GLU A 119 7.23 10.55 -8.49
CA GLU A 119 7.89 11.79 -8.92
C GLU A 119 6.95 12.99 -8.76
N ILE A 120 5.74 12.88 -9.31
CA ILE A 120 4.75 13.97 -9.32
C ILE A 120 4.07 14.14 -7.94
N PHE A 121 3.97 13.09 -7.13
CA PHE A 121 3.30 13.15 -5.83
C PHE A 121 3.89 14.26 -4.94
N ALA A 122 5.22 14.41 -4.91
CA ALA A 122 5.89 15.46 -4.14
C ALA A 122 5.61 16.88 -4.67
N GLU A 123 5.45 17.03 -5.98
CA GLU A 123 5.15 18.33 -6.62
C GLU A 123 3.72 18.78 -6.28
N SER A 124 2.78 17.83 -6.30
CA SER A 124 1.35 18.09 -6.09
C SER A 124 0.91 18.18 -4.63
N ASN A 125 1.61 17.52 -3.70
CA ASN A 125 1.29 17.56 -2.27
C ASN A 125 1.73 18.89 -1.60
N ASN A 126 2.64 19.64 -2.23
CA ASN A 126 3.15 20.94 -1.75
C ASN A 126 2.44 22.17 -2.35
N SER A 127 1.68 21.99 -3.42
CA SER A 127 0.89 23.04 -4.02
C SER A 127 -0.46 23.15 -3.32
N ASP A 128 -0.73 24.29 -2.71
CA ASP A 128 -2.07 24.60 -2.20
C ASP A 128 -3.07 24.39 -3.34
N MET A 129 -4.14 23.61 -3.13
CA MET A 129 -5.19 23.36 -4.14
C MET A 129 -5.80 24.68 -4.66
N PHE A 130 -5.63 25.77 -3.92
CA PHE A 130 -6.00 27.14 -4.29
C PHE A 130 -4.93 27.90 -5.10
N ASP A 131 -3.65 27.55 -4.99
CA ASP A 131 -2.56 28.16 -5.76
C ASP A 131 -2.68 27.82 -7.26
N TYR A 132 -3.11 26.59 -7.60
CA TYR A 132 -3.40 26.18 -8.98
C TYR A 132 -4.63 26.86 -9.58
N ILE A 133 -5.63 27.21 -8.77
CA ILE A 133 -6.82 27.95 -9.24
C ILE A 133 -6.51 29.45 -9.39
N SER A 134 -5.53 29.96 -8.62
CA SER A 134 -5.15 31.38 -8.60
C SER A 134 -4.19 31.80 -9.72
N ARG A 135 -3.50 30.85 -10.33
CA ARG A 135 -2.60 31.05 -11.47
C ARG A 135 -3.29 30.49 -12.70
N ASP A 136 -3.51 31.31 -13.73
CA ASP A 136 -4.18 30.96 -15.00
C ASP A 136 -3.61 29.69 -15.70
N PHE A 137 -3.88 28.50 -15.17
CA PHE A 137 -3.39 27.21 -15.67
C PHE A 137 -4.53 26.29 -16.13
N ASN A 138 -4.23 25.53 -17.19
CA ASN A 138 -5.16 24.72 -17.99
C ASN A 138 -5.75 23.56 -17.17
N ILE A 139 -7.05 23.32 -17.34
CA ILE A 139 -7.82 22.24 -16.68
C ILE A 139 -7.18 20.85 -16.89
N ASP A 140 -6.51 20.64 -18.03
CA ASP A 140 -5.86 19.38 -18.40
C ASP A 140 -4.66 19.02 -17.49
N GLU A 141 -3.92 20.01 -16.98
CA GLU A 141 -2.79 19.77 -16.04
C GLU A 141 -3.30 19.39 -14.64
N LEU A 142 -4.46 19.94 -14.24
CA LEU A 142 -5.12 19.62 -12.97
C LEU A 142 -5.68 18.19 -12.97
N GLU A 143 -6.26 17.74 -14.09
CA GLU A 143 -6.73 16.36 -14.25
C GLU A 143 -5.57 15.37 -14.23
N GLY A 144 -4.43 15.69 -14.86
CA GLY A 144 -3.22 14.85 -14.85
C GLY A 144 -2.64 14.62 -13.45
N VAL A 145 -2.58 15.66 -12.61
CA VAL A 145 -2.11 15.57 -11.21
C VAL A 145 -3.07 14.77 -10.34
N GLN A 146 -4.39 14.95 -10.49
CA GLN A 146 -5.38 14.17 -9.74
C GLN A 146 -5.37 12.70 -10.14
N SER A 147 -5.21 12.41 -11.43
CA SER A 147 -5.06 11.04 -11.95
C SER A 147 -3.82 10.37 -11.36
N SER A 148 -2.66 11.05 -11.41
CA SER A 148 -1.40 10.50 -10.93
C SER A 148 -1.40 10.19 -9.43
N ASN A 149 -1.99 11.08 -8.62
CA ASN A 149 -2.17 10.82 -7.19
C ASN A 149 -3.13 9.64 -6.91
N ALA A 150 -4.19 9.50 -7.70
CA ALA A 150 -5.08 8.35 -7.60
C ALA A 150 -4.35 7.05 -7.96
N ASP A 151 -3.48 7.08 -8.97
CA ASP A 151 -2.66 5.93 -9.40
C ASP A 151 -1.66 5.52 -8.32
N VAL A 152 -1.00 6.46 -7.64
CA VAL A 152 -0.11 6.15 -6.50
C VAL A 152 -0.88 5.50 -5.35
N ILE A 153 -2.04 6.06 -4.98
CA ILE A 153 -2.86 5.49 -3.90
C ILE A 153 -3.38 4.10 -4.28
N GLY A 154 -3.88 3.90 -5.51
CA GLY A 154 -4.36 2.60 -5.97
C GLY A 154 -3.26 1.53 -6.04
N ASN A 155 -2.05 1.91 -6.44
CA ASN A 155 -0.89 1.01 -6.38
C ASN A 155 -0.55 0.65 -4.92
N MET A 156 -0.55 1.62 -4.01
CA MET A 156 -0.33 1.34 -2.59
C MET A 156 -1.40 0.41 -2.02
N GLU A 157 -2.67 0.61 -2.35
CA GLU A 157 -3.76 -0.29 -1.95
C GLU A 157 -3.50 -1.73 -2.41
N THR A 158 -3.07 -1.91 -3.66
CA THR A 158 -2.68 -3.22 -4.20
C THR A 158 -1.49 -3.82 -3.45
N LEU A 159 -0.45 -3.03 -3.18
CA LEU A 159 0.72 -3.47 -2.41
C LEU A 159 0.34 -3.90 -0.99
N TYR A 160 -0.54 -3.16 -0.31
CA TYR A 160 -1.03 -3.54 1.01
C TYR A 160 -1.89 -4.81 0.97
N GLN A 161 -2.70 -5.00 -0.07
CA GLN A 161 -3.49 -6.21 -0.27
C GLN A 161 -2.56 -7.43 -0.42
N LEU A 162 -1.58 -7.37 -1.34
CA LEU A 162 -0.59 -8.44 -1.54
C LEU A 162 0.21 -8.73 -0.26
N ALA A 163 0.64 -7.69 0.46
CA ALA A 163 1.37 -7.83 1.72
C ALA A 163 0.58 -8.62 2.79
N THR A 164 -0.75 -8.67 2.72
CA THR A 164 -1.55 -9.49 3.65
C THR A 164 -1.41 -11.00 3.42
N GLY A 165 -1.01 -11.42 2.22
CA GLY A 165 -0.82 -12.83 1.88
C GLY A 165 0.61 -13.35 2.13
N ILE A 166 1.61 -12.48 2.31
CA ILE A 166 3.02 -12.89 2.41
C ILE A 166 3.42 -13.23 3.86
N ASN A 167 3.67 -14.48 4.19
CA ASN A 167 4.03 -14.87 5.56
C ASN A 167 5.46 -14.47 5.97
N GLU A 168 6.42 -14.71 5.09
CA GLU A 168 7.85 -14.45 5.33
C GLU A 168 8.37 -13.56 4.19
N PRO A 169 8.11 -12.25 4.23
CA PRO A 169 8.47 -11.36 3.14
C PRO A 169 9.99 -11.17 3.06
N ALA A 170 10.49 -11.00 1.84
CA ALA A 170 11.85 -10.51 1.63
C ALA A 170 12.02 -9.15 2.33
N PRO A 171 13.18 -8.88 2.99
CA PRO A 171 13.42 -7.61 3.67
C PRO A 171 13.22 -6.38 2.77
N GLU A 172 13.49 -6.53 1.47
CA GLU A 172 13.30 -5.50 0.46
C GLU A 172 11.84 -5.07 0.30
N LEU A 173 10.90 -6.02 0.37
CA LEU A 173 9.46 -5.72 0.27
C LEU A 173 8.95 -5.00 1.52
N VAL A 174 9.46 -5.39 2.70
CA VAL A 174 9.11 -4.75 3.97
C VAL A 174 9.62 -3.31 3.99
N GLU A 175 10.89 -3.10 3.66
CA GLU A 175 11.48 -1.77 3.64
C GLU A 175 10.87 -0.92 2.52
N GLY A 176 10.63 -1.48 1.34
CA GLY A 176 10.01 -0.79 0.22
C GLY A 176 8.61 -0.27 0.55
N LEU A 177 7.73 -1.11 1.10
CA LEU A 177 6.39 -0.68 1.52
C LEU A 177 6.45 0.43 2.58
N LYS A 178 7.39 0.32 3.52
CA LYS A 178 7.59 1.29 4.59
C LYS A 178 8.06 2.65 4.04
N VAL A 179 9.11 2.71 3.22
CA VAL A 179 9.67 3.98 2.73
C VAL A 179 8.70 4.72 1.81
N VAL A 180 7.93 4.00 0.98
CA VAL A 180 6.90 4.64 0.15
C VAL A 180 5.77 5.16 1.02
N THR A 181 5.34 4.39 2.02
CA THR A 181 4.32 4.85 2.98
C THR A 181 4.80 6.11 3.68
N GLU A 182 6.03 6.14 4.19
CA GLU A 182 6.62 7.29 4.87
C GLU A 182 6.65 8.54 3.99
N PHE A 183 7.07 8.39 2.74
CA PHE A 183 7.03 9.46 1.76
C PHE A 183 5.62 10.02 1.54
N ILE A 184 4.61 9.16 1.40
CA ILE A 184 3.21 9.57 1.21
C ILE A 184 2.64 10.29 2.45
N GLN A 185 3.10 9.94 3.65
CA GLN A 185 2.70 10.65 4.87
C GLN A 185 3.38 12.02 5.03
N ASN A 186 4.51 12.25 4.37
CA ASN A 186 5.29 13.48 4.49
C ASN A 186 4.70 14.60 3.62
N GLU A 187 3.94 15.51 4.24
CA GLU A 187 3.35 16.68 3.56
C GLU A 187 4.38 17.65 2.99
N LYS A 188 5.62 17.60 3.47
CA LYS A 188 6.70 18.48 3.02
C LYS A 188 7.64 17.78 2.04
N ALA A 189 7.29 16.56 1.61
CA ALA A 189 8.07 15.81 0.64
C ALA A 189 8.19 16.63 -0.64
N ASN A 190 9.42 16.89 -1.07
CA ASN A 190 9.71 17.67 -2.27
C ASN A 190 10.36 16.79 -3.36
N GLU A 191 10.74 17.40 -4.48
CA GLU A 191 11.35 16.71 -5.62
C GLU A 191 12.63 15.94 -5.22
N ASP A 192 13.45 16.48 -4.33
CA ASP A 192 14.66 15.81 -3.85
C ASP A 192 14.32 14.58 -3.00
N ASP A 193 13.27 14.65 -2.18
CA ASP A 193 12.78 13.50 -1.40
C ASP A 193 12.25 12.40 -2.33
N SER A 194 11.56 12.77 -3.40
CA SER A 194 11.08 11.80 -4.40
C SER A 194 12.23 11.13 -5.15
N LYS A 195 13.21 11.89 -5.61
CA LYS A 195 14.44 11.34 -6.22
C LYS A 195 15.20 10.41 -5.27
N ALA A 196 15.28 10.77 -3.99
CA ALA A 196 15.90 9.93 -2.98
C ALA A 196 15.12 8.62 -2.76
N LEU A 197 13.79 8.68 -2.72
CA LEU A 197 12.92 7.50 -2.64
C LEU A 197 13.12 6.59 -3.85
N ILE A 198 13.07 7.12 -5.06
CA ILE A 198 13.20 6.33 -6.30
C ILE A 198 14.56 5.68 -6.39
N LYS A 199 15.62 6.39 -6.01
CA LYS A 199 16.96 5.80 -5.89
C LYS A 199 16.96 4.64 -4.89
N ARG A 200 16.33 4.82 -3.72
CA ARG A 200 16.23 3.78 -2.69
C ARG A 200 15.45 2.56 -3.19
N LEU A 201 14.34 2.76 -3.90
CA LEU A 201 13.56 1.68 -4.49
C LEU A 201 14.37 0.91 -5.54
N ASN A 202 15.20 1.59 -6.35
CA ASN A 202 16.09 0.92 -7.31
C ASN A 202 17.19 0.10 -6.63
N GLU A 203 17.73 0.55 -5.49
CA GLU A 203 18.67 -0.24 -4.67
C GLU A 203 18.00 -1.51 -4.12
N LEU A 204 16.77 -1.39 -3.61
CA LEU A 204 15.98 -2.52 -3.10
C LEU A 204 15.61 -3.49 -4.22
N LYS A 205 15.20 -2.98 -5.38
CA LYS A 205 14.93 -3.75 -6.61
C LYS A 205 16.13 -4.62 -6.98
N GLN A 206 17.31 -4.02 -7.03
CA GLN A 206 18.53 -4.75 -7.38
C GLN A 206 18.83 -5.84 -6.34
N SER A 207 18.77 -5.52 -5.04
CA SER A 207 18.98 -6.48 -3.95
C SER A 207 18.02 -7.67 -4.04
N TYR A 208 16.73 -7.39 -4.24
CA TYR A 208 15.69 -8.41 -4.37
C TYR A 208 15.98 -9.35 -5.54
N TYR A 209 16.19 -8.82 -6.74
CA TYR A 209 16.39 -9.65 -7.93
C TYR A 209 17.75 -10.35 -7.99
N ASP A 210 18.78 -9.80 -7.37
CA ASP A 210 20.07 -10.49 -7.21
C ASP A 210 19.95 -11.65 -6.22
N GLY A 211 19.16 -11.49 -5.14
CA GLY A 211 18.85 -12.54 -4.18
C GLY A 211 17.98 -13.67 -4.74
N VAL A 212 17.02 -13.36 -5.62
CA VAL A 212 16.16 -14.36 -6.29
C VAL A 212 16.93 -15.19 -7.33
N LYS A 213 17.99 -14.63 -7.93
CA LYS A 213 18.83 -15.32 -8.93
C LYS A 213 19.91 -16.23 -8.34
N ALA A 214 20.12 -16.20 -7.02
CA ALA A 214 21.16 -16.95 -6.31
C ALA A 214 20.68 -18.34 -5.87
#